data_AF-A0A4P7PW47-F1
#
_entry.id   AF-A0A4P7PW47-F1
#
_cell.length_a   1.000
_cell.length_b   1.000
_cell.length_c   1.000
_cell.angle_alpha   90.00
_cell.angle_beta   90.00
_cell.angle_gamma   90.00
#
_symmetry.space_group_name_H-M   'P 1'
#
loop_
_entity.id
_entity.type
_entity.pdbx_description
1 polymer ?
#
loop_
_entity_poly.entity_id
_entity_poly.type
_entity_poly.pdbx_seq_one_letter_code
_entity_poly.pdbx_strand_id
1 'polypeptide(L)' 'MLTQIRGMSVIYLLISISIIVAIAFLYAFLRAVKTGQYDDDYTPSVRMLFDDELVKAKSKTTTNKEEQKPI' A
#
# COMPACT_ATOMS: atom_id res chain seq x y z
N MET A 1 -38.23 -43.71 6.63
CA MET A 1 -37.15 -43.95 5.64
C MET A 1 -36.93 -42.74 4.72
N LEU A 2 -37.99 -42.21 4.08
CA LEU A 2 -37.89 -41.07 3.14
C LEU A 2 -37.56 -39.70 3.77
N THR A 3 -37.68 -39.56 5.08
CA THR A 3 -37.43 -38.29 5.79
C THR A 3 -35.94 -38.00 6.02
N GLN A 4 -35.08 -39.03 6.05
CA GLN A 4 -33.64 -38.89 6.31
C GLN A 4 -32.87 -38.26 5.12
N ILE A 5 -33.44 -38.34 3.91
CA ILE A 5 -32.86 -37.75 2.70
C ILE A 5 -32.96 -36.21 2.72
N ARG A 6 -33.99 -35.66 3.38
CA ARG A 6 -34.16 -34.20 3.52
C ARG A 6 -33.07 -33.56 4.39
N GLY A 7 -32.63 -34.25 5.45
CA GLY A 7 -31.55 -33.79 6.33
C GLY A 7 -30.18 -33.82 5.66
N MET A 8 -29.88 -34.85 4.87
CA MET A 8 -28.62 -34.95 4.13
C MET A 8 -28.51 -33.96 2.98
N SER A 9 -29.61 -33.42 2.45
CA SER A 9 -29.56 -32.44 1.36
C SER A 9 -29.01 -31.08 1.81
N VAL A 10 -29.30 -30.68 3.05
CA VAL A 10 -28.90 -29.37 3.60
C VAL A 10 -27.37 -29.23 3.69
N ILE A 11 -26.65 -30.33 3.91
CA ILE A 11 -25.19 -30.29 3.98
C ILE A 11 -24.55 -29.83 2.67
N TYR A 12 -25.13 -30.21 1.52
CA TYR A 12 -24.63 -29.78 0.22
C TYR A 12 -24.83 -28.28 0.00
N LEU A 13 -25.94 -27.73 0.49
CA LEU A 13 -26.20 -26.28 0.46
C LEU A 13 -25.20 -25.53 1.35
N LEU A 14 -24.99 -26.00 2.58
CA LEU A 14 -24.07 -25.38 3.54
C LEU A 14 -22.61 -25.41 3.06
N ILE A 15 -22.16 -26.56 2.52
CA ILE A 15 -20.83 -26.70 1.93
C ILE A 15 -20.65 -25.73 0.76
N SER A 16 -21.65 -25.64 -0.12
CA SER A 16 -21.58 -24.75 -1.28
C SER A 16 -21.45 -23.29 -0.88
N ILE A 17 -22.29 -22.84 0.07
CA ILE A 17 -22.24 -21.45 0.59
C ILE A 17 -20.89 -21.18 1.29
N SER A 18 -20.40 -22.12 2.09
CA SER A 18 -19.12 -22.01 2.79
C SER A 18 -17.95 -21.82 1.81
N ILE A 19 -17.89 -22.64 0.76
CA ILE A 19 -16.85 -22.55 -0.27
C ILE A 19 -16.92 -21.22 -1.02
N ILE A 20 -18.12 -20.75 -1.37
CA ILE A 20 -18.31 -19.45 -2.06
C ILE A 20 -17.77 -18.31 -1.20
N VAL A 21 -18.12 -18.29 0.10
CA VAL A 21 -17.64 -17.25 1.03
C VAL A 21 -16.12 -17.32 1.18
N ALA A 22 -15.54 -18.52 1.30
CA ALA A 22 -14.10 -18.70 1.42
C ALA A 22 -13.35 -18.19 0.18
N ILE A 23 -13.82 -18.51 -1.03
CA ILE A 23 -13.23 -18.03 -2.29
C ILE A 23 -13.38 -16.52 -2.42
N ALA A 24 -14.55 -15.96 -2.08
CA ALA A 24 -14.79 -14.52 -2.14
C ALA A 24 -13.84 -13.76 -1.19
N PHE A 25 -13.66 -14.26 0.04
CA PHE A 25 -12.75 -13.68 1.02
C PHE A 25 -11.29 -13.76 0.54
N LEU A 26 -10.87 -14.93 0.02
CA LEU A 26 -9.53 -15.11 -0.53
C LEU A 26 -9.26 -14.18 -1.72
N TYR A 27 -10.23 -14.05 -2.64
CA TYR A 27 -10.13 -13.14 -3.78
C TYR A 27 -9.99 -11.68 -3.33
N ALA A 28 -10.81 -11.24 -2.38
CA ALA A 28 -10.74 -9.90 -1.81
C ALA A 28 -9.38 -9.65 -1.12
N PHE A 29 -8.88 -10.62 -0.37
CA PHE A 29 -7.57 -10.56 0.28
C PHE A 29 -6.43 -10.42 -0.74
N LEU A 30 -6.39 -11.27 -1.77
CA LEU A 30 -5.38 -11.19 -2.83
C LEU A 30 -5.46 -9.86 -3.59
N ARG A 31 -6.67 -9.37 -3.86
CA ARG A 31 -6.86 -8.06 -4.47
C ARG A 31 -6.29 -6.96 -3.59
N ALA A 32 -6.63 -6.92 -2.29
CA ALA A 32 -6.13 -5.91 -1.36
C ALA A 32 -4.59 -5.88 -1.31
N VAL A 33 -3.96 -7.05 -1.18
CA VAL A 33 -2.49 -7.17 -1.18
C VAL A 33 -1.87 -6.68 -2.49
N LYS A 34 -2.48 -6.98 -3.65
CA LYS A 34 -1.98 -6.53 -4.97
C LYS A 34 -2.29 -5.07 -5.28
N THR A 35 -3.25 -4.43 -4.61
CA THR A 35 -3.64 -3.03 -4.91
C THR A 35 -2.65 -2.01 -4.32
N GLY A 36 -1.43 -2.44 -3.95
CA GLY A 36 -0.31 -1.53 -3.81
C GLY A 36 -0.47 -0.53 -2.67
N GLN A 37 -1.06 -0.93 -1.54
CA GLN A 37 -1.00 -0.11 -0.31
C GLN A 37 0.44 0.09 0.23
N TYR A 38 1.43 -0.46 -0.47
CA TYR A 38 2.87 -0.27 -0.29
C TYR A 38 3.47 0.82 -1.21
N ASP A 39 2.69 1.48 -2.07
CA ASP A 39 3.22 2.57 -2.93
C ASP A 39 3.56 3.85 -2.15
N ASP A 40 3.32 3.88 -0.84
CA ASP A 40 3.81 4.93 0.07
C ASP A 40 5.20 4.61 0.66
N ASP A 41 5.97 3.74 -0.01
CA ASP A 41 7.35 3.34 0.35
C ASP A 41 8.43 4.42 0.06
N TYR A 42 8.04 5.66 -0.24
CA TYR A 42 8.96 6.80 -0.26
C TYR A 42 8.64 7.77 0.88
N THR A 43 9.07 7.36 2.07
CA THR A 43 9.01 8.22 3.25
C THR A 43 9.83 9.50 3.02
N PRO A 44 9.29 10.70 3.32
CA PRO A 44 10.02 11.97 3.21
C PRO A 44 11.29 12.03 4.07
N SER A 45 11.44 11.13 5.04
CA SER A 45 12.64 10.94 5.87
C SER A 45 13.89 10.66 5.06
N VAL A 46 13.77 9.94 3.93
CA VAL A 46 14.93 9.60 3.07
C VAL A 46 15.41 10.86 2.35
N ARG A 47 14.48 11.72 1.92
CA ARG A 47 14.80 12.98 1.26
C ARG A 47 15.52 13.96 2.19
N MET A 48 15.09 14.08 3.45
CA MET A 48 15.75 14.96 4.42
C MET A 48 17.18 14.55 4.75
N LEU A 49 17.48 13.25 4.84
CA LEU A 49 18.83 12.77 5.19
C LEU A 49 19.86 13.01 4.08
N PHE A 50 19.44 13.05 2.81
CA PHE A 50 20.31 13.30 1.66
C PHE A 50 20.27 14.75 1.16
N ASP A 51 19.20 15.51 1.43
CA ASP A 51 19.13 16.94 1.12
C ASP A 51 20.11 17.75 2.00
N ASP A 52 20.37 17.33 3.24
CA ASP A 52 21.33 17.97 4.15
C ASP A 52 22.79 17.90 3.65
N GLU A 53 23.16 16.83 2.94
CA GLU A 53 24.51 16.69 2.38
C GLU A 53 24.70 17.54 1.11
N LEU A 54 23.67 17.65 0.26
CA LEU A 54 23.73 18.43 -0.99
C LEU A 54 23.66 19.95 -0.76
N VAL A 55 22.96 20.40 0.28
CA VAL A 55 22.90 21.83 0.65
C VAL A 55 24.25 22.32 1.17
N LYS A 56 25.01 21.49 1.90
CA LYS A 56 26.34 21.85 2.42
C LYS A 56 27.39 22.01 1.32
N ALA A 57 27.26 21.29 0.20
CA ALA A 57 28.12 21.42 -0.97
C ALA A 57 27.80 22.68 -1.80
N LYS A 58 26.52 23.09 -1.88
CA LYS A 58 26.10 24.27 -2.67
C LYS A 58 26.31 25.61 -1.94
N SER A 59 26.27 25.61 -0.61
CA SER A 59 26.44 26.81 0.22
C SER A 59 27.87 27.39 0.25
N LYS A 60 28.89 26.66 -0.23
CA LYS A 60 30.29 27.14 -0.19
C LYS A 60 30.75 27.90 -1.44
N THR A 61 29.91 28.03 -2.47
CA THR A 61 30.34 28.60 -3.77
C THR A 61 29.60 29.88 -4.17
N THR A 62 28.60 30.35 -3.41
CA THR A 62 27.79 31.50 -3.85
C THR A 62 27.46 32.49 -2.72
N THR A 63 28.48 32.90 -1.96
CA THR A 63 28.36 34.09 -1.11
C THR A 63 29.73 34.74 -0.99
N ASN A 64 30.15 35.49 -2.01
CA ASN A 64 31.10 36.62 -1.92
C ASN A 64 31.40 37.14 -3.33
N LYS A 65 30.52 38.01 -3.85
CA LYS A 65 30.87 39.05 -4.84
C LYS A 65 29.75 40.11 -4.88
N GLU A 66 30.03 41.21 -4.18
CA GLU A 66 29.81 42.61 -4.60
C GLU A 66 28.37 43.10 -4.87
N GLU A 67 27.78 43.67 -3.83
CA GLU A 67 27.51 45.13 -3.70
C GLU A 67 27.54 45.98 -4.99
N GLN A 68 26.37 46.50 -5.41
CA GLN A 68 26.12 47.90 -5.85
C GLN A 68 24.73 48.02 -6.52
N LYS A 69 23.82 48.75 -5.88
CA LYS A 69 22.57 49.22 -6.52
C LYS A 69 22.81 50.67 -7.00
N PRO A 70 22.78 50.96 -8.30
CA PRO A 70 22.79 52.35 -8.77
C PRO A 70 21.40 52.96 -8.61
N ILE A 71 21.38 54.12 -7.94
CA ILE A 71 20.38 55.21 -7.86
C ILE A 71 18.90 54.81 -7.85
#